data_AF-A0A1V5KNS2-F1
#
_entry.id   AF-A0A1V5KNS2-F1
#
_cell.length_a   1.000
_cell.length_b   1.000
_cell.length_c   1.000
_cell.angle_alpha   90.00
_cell.angle_beta   90.00
_cell.angle_gamma   90.00
#
_symmetry.space_group_name_H-M   'P 1'
#
loop_
_entity.id
_entity.type
_entity.pdbx_description
1 polymer ?
#
loop_
_entity_poly.entity_id
_entity_poly.type
_entity_poly.pdbx_seq_one_letter_code
_entity_poly.pdbx_strand_id
1 'polypeptide(L)'
;MATQDSLYIDAEEKLAKFLCRIQVRSEKFPELDGAWFRAFDYRQWTYWGSNADAGWGAWSIESGWTQGWIVAVLGLRRMKTSLWDLTGSSRIKEHFTELYPLFFTPER
;
A
#
# COMPACT_ATOMS: atom_id res chain seq x y z
N MET A 1 -10.21 -15.23 -1.82
CA MET A 1 -9.27 -14.66 -2.82
C MET A 1 -9.91 -14.76 -4.19
N ALA A 2 -9.73 -13.74 -5.03
CA ALA A 2 -10.55 -13.51 -6.22
C ALA A 2 -10.61 -14.66 -7.25
N THR A 3 -9.52 -15.42 -7.41
CA THR A 3 -9.42 -16.49 -8.42
C THR A 3 -9.42 -17.90 -7.86
N GLN A 4 -9.24 -18.08 -6.54
CA GLN A 4 -9.03 -19.36 -5.85
C GLN A 4 -7.91 -20.26 -6.43
N ASP A 5 -7.09 -19.75 -7.34
CA ASP A 5 -5.99 -20.48 -7.95
C ASP A 5 -4.80 -20.58 -6.97
N SER A 6 -4.31 -21.80 -6.78
CA SER A 6 -3.19 -22.12 -5.88
C SER A 6 -1.92 -21.32 -6.19
N LEU A 7 -1.64 -21.03 -7.47
CA LEU A 7 -0.46 -20.26 -7.86
C LEU A 7 -0.49 -18.85 -7.25
N TYR A 8 -1.64 -18.18 -7.32
CA TYR A 8 -1.78 -16.82 -6.80
C TYR A 8 -1.85 -16.80 -5.27
N ILE A 9 -2.46 -17.81 -4.65
CA ILE A 9 -2.47 -17.98 -3.19
C ILE A 9 -1.03 -18.08 -2.65
N ASP A 10 -0.20 -18.91 -3.28
CA ASP A 10 1.18 -19.12 -2.87
C ASP A 10 2.06 -17.90 -3.13
N ALA A 11 1.87 -17.22 -4.27
CA ALA A 11 2.57 -15.98 -4.59
C ALA A 11 2.24 -14.87 -3.59
N GLU A 12 0.96 -14.70 -3.26
CA GLU A 12 0.51 -13.71 -2.28
C GLU A 12 1.07 -13.98 -0.88
N GLU A 13 1.09 -15.24 -0.45
CA GLU A 13 1.67 -15.63 0.84
C GLU A 13 3.17 -15.32 0.92
N LYS A 14 3.92 -15.61 -0.16
CA LYS A 14 5.34 -15.26 -0.26
C LYS A 14 5.56 -13.75 -0.23
N LEU A 15 4.73 -12.99 -0.94
CA LEU A 15 4.80 -11.53 -0.97
C LEU A 15 4.51 -10.92 0.41
N ALA A 16 3.45 -11.38 1.09
CA ALA A 16 3.12 -10.91 2.44
C ALA A 16 4.26 -11.15 3.43
N LYS A 17 4.86 -12.36 3.41
CA LYS A 17 6.03 -12.69 4.23
C LYS A 17 7.23 -11.80 3.91
N PHE A 18 7.49 -11.57 2.63
CA PHE A 18 8.57 -10.69 2.19
C PHE A 18 8.36 -9.27 2.73
N LEU A 19 7.19 -8.68 2.51
CA LEU A 19 6.86 -7.33 2.97
C LEU A 19 7.00 -7.20 4.49
N CYS A 20 6.44 -8.10 5.28
CA CYS A 20 6.62 -8.09 6.74
C CYS A 20 8.11 -8.17 7.16
N ARG A 21 8.92 -8.92 6.41
CA ARG A 21 10.33 -9.15 6.77
C ARG A 21 11.22 -7.94 6.47
N ILE A 22 10.87 -7.11 5.49
CA ILE A 22 11.67 -5.95 5.08
C ILE A 22 11.27 -4.64 5.78
N GLN A 23 10.32 -4.69 6.71
CA GLN A 23 9.97 -3.53 7.52
C GLN A 23 11.22 -2.97 8.21
N VAL A 24 11.33 -1.64 8.20
CA VAL A 24 12.40 -0.89 8.86
C VAL A 24 12.39 -1.21 10.34
N ARG A 25 13.58 -1.40 10.91
CA ARG A 25 13.79 -1.56 12.35
C ARG A 25 14.69 -0.44 12.83
N SER A 26 14.20 0.38 13.76
CA SER A 26 14.88 1.59 14.18
C SER A 26 14.49 1.97 15.60
N GLU A 27 15.39 1.76 16.55
CA GLU A 27 15.25 2.28 17.92
C GLU A 27 15.56 3.78 17.98
N LYS A 28 16.42 4.27 17.09
CA LYS A 28 16.88 5.67 17.06
C LYS A 28 15.83 6.63 16.51
N PHE A 29 15.10 6.21 15.49
CA PHE A 29 14.02 6.96 14.85
C PHE A 29 12.75 6.10 14.89
N PRO A 30 12.00 6.13 16.01
CA PRO A 30 10.80 5.30 16.20
C PRO A 30 9.71 5.57 15.16
N GLU A 31 9.66 6.77 14.59
CA GLU A 31 8.72 7.15 13.52
C GLU A 31 8.96 6.39 12.21
N LEU A 32 10.14 5.80 12.03
CA LEU A 32 10.48 4.96 10.89
C LEU A 32 10.31 3.47 11.21
N ASP A 33 10.19 3.09 12.49
CA ASP A 33 10.08 1.69 12.89
C ASP A 33 8.78 1.06 12.35
N GLY A 34 8.90 -0.09 11.70
CA GLY A 34 7.79 -0.77 11.05
C GLY A 34 7.42 -0.22 9.67
N ALA A 35 8.01 0.88 9.20
CA ALA A 35 7.72 1.43 7.88
C ALA A 35 8.36 0.61 6.74
N TRP A 36 7.97 0.92 5.50
CA TRP A 36 8.71 0.52 4.29
C TRP A 36 9.35 1.72 3.62
N PHE A 37 10.66 1.66 3.37
CA PHE A 37 11.30 2.62 2.47
C PHE A 37 10.92 2.32 1.01
N ARG A 38 10.99 3.34 0.15
CA ARG A 38 10.61 3.26 -1.27
C ARG A 38 11.30 2.12 -2.01
N ALA A 39 12.55 1.84 -1.68
CA ALA A 39 13.32 0.80 -2.35
C ALA A 39 13.96 -0.20 -1.38
N PHE A 40 14.03 -1.45 -1.83
CA PHE A 40 14.71 -2.54 -1.15
C PHE A 40 15.49 -3.38 -2.16
N ASP A 41 16.80 -3.52 -1.97
CA ASP A 41 17.64 -4.41 -2.75
C ASP A 41 17.54 -5.83 -2.18
N TYR A 42 16.83 -6.69 -2.90
CA TYR A 42 16.64 -8.10 -2.50
C TYR A 42 17.95 -8.89 -2.40
N ARG A 43 18.95 -8.59 -3.26
CA ARG A 43 20.21 -9.34 -3.30
C ARG A 43 21.10 -8.98 -2.12
N GLN A 44 21.15 -7.70 -1.77
CA GLN A 44 21.96 -7.20 -0.65
C GLN A 44 21.20 -7.20 0.68
N TRP A 45 19.90 -7.46 0.65
CA TRP A 45 19.01 -7.46 1.82
C TRP A 45 19.06 -6.15 2.61
N THR A 46 19.06 -5.03 1.89
CA THR A 46 19.16 -3.68 2.47
C THR A 46 18.37 -2.66 1.65
N TYR A 47 18.10 -1.51 2.24
CA TYR A 47 17.49 -0.38 1.54
C TYR A 47 18.56 0.32 0.71
N TRP A 48 18.39 0.30 -0.61
CA TRP A 48 19.36 0.86 -1.55
C TRP A 48 18.70 1.24 -2.87
N GLY A 49 19.28 2.22 -3.56
CA GLY A 49 18.85 2.67 -4.88
C GLY A 49 19.75 3.79 -5.39
N SER A 50 19.45 4.27 -6.60
CA SER A 50 20.15 5.42 -7.18
C SER A 50 19.92 6.69 -6.36
N ASN A 51 20.98 7.46 -6.14
CA ASN A 51 20.89 8.79 -5.53
C ASN A 51 20.50 9.89 -6.54
N ALA A 52 20.22 9.54 -7.79
CA ALA A 52 19.80 10.49 -8.82
C ALA A 52 18.38 11.05 -8.58
N ASP A 53 17.56 10.37 -7.78
CA ASP A 53 16.19 10.78 -7.46
C ASP A 53 16.18 11.82 -6.31
N ALA A 54 16.57 13.05 -6.64
CA ALA A 54 16.64 14.15 -5.67
C ALA A 54 15.27 14.41 -5.02
N GLY A 55 15.22 14.35 -3.68
CA GLY A 55 13.99 14.51 -2.90
C GLY A 55 13.10 13.27 -2.84
N TRP A 56 13.46 12.19 -3.56
CA TRP A 56 12.66 10.97 -3.66
C TRP A 56 13.53 9.71 -3.68
N GLY A 57 14.55 9.70 -2.81
CA GLY A 57 15.55 8.64 -2.76
C GLY A 57 15.02 7.29 -2.26
N ALA A 58 15.91 6.29 -2.21
CA ALA A 58 15.57 4.94 -1.75
C ALA A 58 14.97 4.90 -0.33
N TRP A 59 15.37 5.84 0.55
CA TRP A 59 14.92 5.96 1.94
C TRP A 59 13.69 6.85 2.13
N SER A 60 13.09 7.38 1.07
CA SER A 60 11.82 8.08 1.19
C SER A 60 10.71 7.13 1.62
N ILE A 61 9.75 7.63 2.41
CA ILE A 61 8.51 6.91 2.72
C ILE A 61 7.38 7.50 1.88
N GLU A 62 6.75 6.65 1.10
CA GLU A 62 5.57 7.01 0.32
C GLU A 62 4.32 6.55 1.06
N SER A 63 3.84 7.37 1.99
CA SER A 63 2.73 7.00 2.88
C SER A 63 1.47 6.55 2.12
N GLY A 64 1.12 7.23 1.03
CA GLY A 64 -0.03 6.86 0.20
C GLY A 64 0.24 5.69 -0.75
N TRP A 65 1.37 5.71 -1.46
CA TRP A 65 1.65 4.76 -2.54
C TRP A 65 2.14 3.39 -2.05
N THR A 66 2.92 3.39 -0.97
CA THR A 66 3.53 2.16 -0.44
C THR A 66 2.86 1.75 0.86
N GLN A 67 2.88 2.59 1.91
CA GLN A 67 2.39 2.18 3.24
C GLN A 67 0.90 1.87 3.21
N GLY A 68 0.09 2.77 2.65
CA GLY A 68 -1.36 2.65 2.61
C GLY A 68 -1.81 1.38 1.90
N TRP A 69 -1.21 1.07 0.75
CA TRP A 69 -1.55 -0.14 -0.01
C TRP A 69 -1.11 -1.42 0.70
N ILE A 70 0.12 -1.49 1.23
CA ILE A 70 0.59 -2.68 1.94
C ILE A 70 -0.29 -2.97 3.14
N VAL A 71 -0.56 -1.97 3.99
CA VAL A 71 -1.38 -2.14 5.20
C VAL A 71 -2.81 -2.50 4.84
N ALA A 72 -3.42 -1.81 3.88
CA ALA A 72 -4.80 -2.08 3.46
C ALA A 72 -4.94 -3.51 2.94
N VAL A 73 -4.03 -3.96 2.07
CA VAL A 73 -4.10 -5.31 1.47
C VAL A 73 -3.78 -6.40 2.51
N LEU A 74 -2.80 -6.21 3.38
CA LEU A 74 -2.56 -7.15 4.50
C LEU A 74 -3.77 -7.24 5.43
N GLY A 75 -4.44 -6.11 5.70
CA GLY A 75 -5.69 -6.07 6.45
C GLY A 75 -6.81 -6.86 5.78
N LEU A 76 -7.07 -6.61 4.49
CA LEU A 76 -8.05 -7.34 3.69
C LEU A 76 -7.75 -8.84 3.66
N ARG A 77 -6.47 -9.20 3.53
CA ARG A 77 -5.99 -10.59 3.56
C ARG A 77 -6.30 -11.24 4.92
N ARG A 78 -6.04 -10.55 6.02
CA ARG A 78 -6.36 -11.02 7.37
C ARG A 78 -7.87 -11.20 7.57
N MET A 79 -8.67 -10.32 7.00
CA MET A 79 -10.13 -10.38 7.01
C MET A 79 -10.70 -11.43 6.04
N LYS A 80 -9.87 -12.01 5.16
CA LYS A 80 -10.27 -12.91 4.08
C LYS A 80 -11.35 -12.31 3.16
N THR A 81 -11.27 -11.00 2.91
CA THR A 81 -12.24 -10.26 2.09
C THR A 81 -11.53 -9.51 0.95
N SER A 82 -12.29 -8.94 0.02
CA SER A 82 -11.78 -8.04 -1.01
C SER A 82 -12.25 -6.60 -0.78
N LEU A 83 -11.62 -5.64 -1.46
CA LEU A 83 -12.09 -4.24 -1.43
C LEU A 83 -13.54 -4.13 -1.91
N TRP A 84 -13.90 -4.88 -2.96
CA TRP A 84 -15.26 -4.89 -3.52
C TRP A 84 -16.28 -5.45 -2.55
N ASP A 85 -15.95 -6.57 -1.90
CA ASP A 85 -16.84 -7.16 -0.89
C ASP A 85 -16.99 -6.21 0.31
N LEU A 86 -15.88 -5.61 0.77
CA LEU A 86 -15.87 -4.65 1.88
C LEU A 86 -16.69 -3.39 1.59
N THR A 87 -16.66 -2.92 0.35
CA THR A 87 -17.28 -1.65 -0.06
C THR A 87 -18.60 -1.83 -0.81
N GLY A 88 -19.09 -3.07 -0.97
CA GLY A 88 -20.29 -3.36 -1.76
C GLY A 88 -21.55 -2.66 -1.27
N SER A 89 -21.62 -2.33 0.02
CA SER A 89 -22.71 -1.56 0.64
C SER A 89 -22.39 -0.08 0.81
N SER A 90 -21.40 0.46 0.09
CA SER A 90 -21.01 1.86 0.20
C SER A 90 -22.15 2.79 -0.22
N ARG A 91 -22.41 3.79 0.62
CA ARG A 91 -23.40 4.86 0.40
C ARG A 91 -22.80 6.12 -0.22
N ILE A 92 -21.55 6.06 -0.70
CA ILE A 92 -20.85 7.24 -1.25
C ILE A 92 -21.62 7.92 -2.39
N LYS A 93 -22.43 7.15 -3.13
CA LYS A 93 -23.27 7.67 -4.21
C LYS A 93 -24.40 8.60 -3.73
N GLU A 94 -24.83 8.50 -2.47
CA GLU A 94 -26.00 9.24 -1.96
C GLU A 94 -25.79 10.75 -2.03
N HIS A 95 -24.57 11.22 -1.78
CA HIS A 95 -24.21 12.64 -1.83
C HIS A 95 -23.47 13.03 -3.12
N PHE A 96 -23.27 12.09 -4.05
CA PHE A 96 -22.44 12.34 -5.23
C PHE A 96 -23.02 13.50 -6.08
N THR A 97 -24.31 13.46 -6.39
CA THR A 97 -24.97 14.51 -7.20
C THR A 97 -24.88 15.89 -6.56
N GLU A 98 -25.03 15.98 -5.24
CA GLU A 98 -24.96 17.24 -4.48
C GLU A 98 -23.54 17.80 -4.45
N LEU A 99 -22.54 16.94 -4.24
CA LEU A 99 -21.14 17.35 -4.11
C LEU A 99 -20.42 17.48 -5.45
N TYR A 100 -20.95 16.89 -6.53
CA TYR A 100 -20.33 16.91 -7.85
C TYR A 100 -19.93 18.32 -8.32
N PRO A 101 -20.79 19.37 -8.21
CA PRO A 101 -20.43 20.72 -8.62
C PRO A 101 -19.30 21.35 -7.79
N LEU A 102 -19.03 20.86 -6.56
CA LEU A 102 -17.94 21.34 -5.72
C LEU A 102 -16.57 20.84 -6.24
N PHE A 103 -16.53 19.62 -6.77
CA PHE A 103 -15.31 19.00 -7.29
C PHE A 103 -15.08 19.30 -8.78
N PHE A 104 -16.17 19.42 -9.54
CA PHE A 104 -16.15 19.61 -10.98
C PHE A 104 -17.06 20.78 -11.32
N THR A 105 -16.46 21.97 -11.36
CA THR A 105 -17.17 23.18 -11.80
C THR A 105 -17.65 22.96 -13.24
N PRO A 106 -18.93 23.21 -13.55
CA PRO A 106 -19.40 23.15 -14.93
C PRO A 106 -18.57 24.09 -15.80
N GLU A 107 -18.08 23.60 -16.94
CA GLU A 107 -17.46 24.45 -17.96
C GLU A 107 -18.50 25.49 -18.42
N ARG A 108 -18.08 26.75 -18.51
CA ARG A 108 -18.95 27.88 -18.90
C ARG A 108 -19.40 27.79 -20.35
#